data_AF-A0AAV6B6Y2-F1
#
_entry.id   AF-A0AAV6B6Y2-F1
#
_cell.length_a   1.000
_cell.length_b   1.000
_cell.length_c   1.000
_cell.angle_alpha   90.00
_cell.angle_beta   90.00
_cell.angle_gamma   90.00
#
_symmetry.space_group_name_H-M   'P 1'
#
loop_
_entity.id
_entity.type
_entity.pdbx_description
1 polymer ?
#
loop_
_entity_poly.entity_id
_entity_poly.type
_entity_poly.pdbx_seq_one_letter_code
_entity_poly.pdbx_strand_id
1 'polypeptide(L)' 'AFVFKRNIITIFMAIELMLNAVNLAFVAFSQALHKPDGEVFVLFVIVVAAAEAAVGLGIIILTARNRRSLNVERVDLLKL' A
#
# COMPACT_ATOMS: atom_id res chain seq x y z
N ALA A 1 14.28 6.87 -4.23
CA ALA A 1 13.65 7.67 -5.32
C ALA A 1 12.20 7.26 -5.62
N PHE A 2 11.46 6.71 -4.65
CA PHE A 2 10.04 6.38 -4.80
C PHE A 2 9.16 7.63 -5.04
N VAL A 3 9.50 8.73 -4.37
CA VAL A 3 8.80 10.04 -4.44
C VAL A 3 8.69 10.60 -5.86
N PHE A 4 9.54 10.18 -6.79
CA PHE A 4 9.53 10.66 -8.18
C PHE A 4 8.73 9.76 -9.15
N LYS A 5 8.16 8.65 -8.67
CA LYS A 5 7.37 7.77 -9.54
C LYS A 5 6.01 8.39 -9.82
N ARG A 6 5.68 8.50 -11.10
CA ARG A 6 4.42 9.06 -11.58
C ARG A 6 3.36 8.01 -11.87
N ASN A 7 3.77 6.75 -12.02
CA ASN A 7 2.86 5.63 -12.25
C ASN A 7 2.20 5.21 -10.94
N ILE A 8 0.89 5.34 -10.87
CA ILE A 8 0.09 5.03 -9.67
C ILE A 8 0.24 3.57 -9.22
N ILE A 9 0.44 2.63 -10.15
CA ILE A 9 0.66 1.21 -9.82
C ILE A 9 1.97 1.01 -9.06
N THR A 10 3.03 1.71 -9.50
CA THR A 10 4.33 1.64 -8.81
C THR A 10 4.22 2.24 -7.43
N ILE A 11 3.43 3.31 -7.27
CA ILE A 11 3.16 3.92 -5.95
C ILE A 11 2.47 2.91 -5.04
N PHE A 12 1.38 2.34 -5.53
CA PHE A 12 0.59 1.34 -4.81
C PHE A 12 1.43 0.13 -4.38
N MET A 13 2.24 -0.42 -5.28
CA MET A 13 3.12 -1.55 -4.98
C MET A 13 4.15 -1.26 -3.87
N ALA A 14 4.66 -0.04 -3.76
CA ALA A 14 5.59 0.27 -2.68
C ALA A 14 4.89 0.40 -1.34
N ILE A 15 3.62 0.82 -1.30
CA ILE A 15 2.83 0.84 -0.06
C ILE A 15 2.68 -0.58 0.47
N GLU A 16 2.31 -1.53 -0.40
CA GLU A 16 2.26 -2.95 -0.06
C GLU A 16 3.60 -3.49 0.46
N LEU A 17 4.70 -3.10 -0.19
CA LEU A 17 6.04 -3.49 0.25
C LEU A 17 6.40 -2.90 1.63
N MET A 18 6.00 -1.66 1.91
CA MET A 18 6.19 -1.03 3.21
C MET A 18 5.38 -1.73 4.30
N LEU A 19 4.12 -2.11 4.03
CA LEU A 19 3.31 -2.91 4.96
C LEU A 19 3.93 -4.29 5.22
N ASN A 20 4.50 -4.93 4.20
CA ASN A 20 5.23 -6.18 4.36
C ASN A 20 6.49 -6.02 5.24
N ALA A 21 7.23 -4.92 5.08
CA ALA A 21 8.38 -4.61 5.92
C ALA A 21 7.99 -4.42 7.40
N VAL A 22 6.85 -3.81 7.68
CA VAL A 22 6.29 -3.69 9.04
C VAL A 22 5.96 -5.08 9.61
N ASN A 23 5.35 -5.97 8.81
CA ASN A 23 5.09 -7.35 9.22
C ASN A 23 6.37 -8.10 9.57
N LEU A 24 7.42 -7.95 8.75
CA LEU A 24 8.71 -8.56 9.03
C LEU A 24 9.30 -8.05 10.36
N ALA A 25 9.17 -6.75 10.65
CA ALA A 25 9.60 -6.19 11.92
C ALA A 25 8.82 -6.78 13.10
N PHE A 26 7.49 -6.91 12.99
CA PHE A 26 6.67 -7.53 14.04
C PHE A 26 7.07 -8.99 14.32
N VAL A 27 7.28 -9.79 13.28
CA VAL A 27 7.74 -11.19 13.46
C VAL A 27 9.14 -11.23 14.08
N ALA A 28 10.05 -10.36 13.65
CA ALA A 28 11.41 -10.29 14.20
C ALA A 28 11.41 -9.93 15.69
N PHE A 29 10.60 -8.95 16.11
CA PHE A 29 10.47 -8.58 17.53
C PHE A 29 9.70 -9.62 18.35
N SER A 30 8.69 -10.27 17.76
CA SER A 30 7.98 -11.40 18.38
C SER A 30 8.98 -12.49 18.80
N GLN A 31 9.88 -12.87 17.88
CA GLN A 31 10.93 -13.85 18.15
C GLN A 31 11.98 -13.34 19.14
N ALA A 32 12.47 -12.10 18.97
CA ALA A 32 13.51 -11.55 19.85
C ALA A 32 13.05 -11.43 21.31
N LEU A 33 11.79 -11.08 21.54
CA LEU A 33 11.22 -10.88 22.87
C LEU A 33 10.49 -12.12 23.42
N HIS A 34 10.42 -13.21 22.64
CA HIS A 34 9.68 -14.45 22.98
C HIS A 34 8.22 -14.18 23.38
N LYS A 35 7.55 -13.26 22.67
CA LYS A 35 6.16 -12.88 22.92
C LYS A 35 5.35 -12.95 21.63
N PRO A 36 4.20 -13.67 21.60
CA PRO A 36 3.42 -13.88 20.39
C PRO A 36 2.64 -12.64 19.92
N ASP A 37 2.69 -11.53 20.66
CA ASP A 37 1.95 -10.30 20.35
C ASP A 37 2.23 -9.79 18.93
N GLY A 38 3.47 -9.93 18.45
CA GLY A 38 3.85 -9.50 17.09
C GLY A 38 3.14 -10.29 15.99
N GLU A 39 2.91 -11.59 16.18
CA GLU A 39 2.19 -12.44 15.23
C GLU A 39 0.72 -12.05 15.12
N VAL A 40 0.09 -11.64 16.24
CA VAL A 40 -1.28 -11.14 16.24
C VAL A 40 -1.38 -9.84 15.43
N PHE A 41 -0.44 -8.91 15.58
CA PHE A 41 -0.43 -7.67 14.80
C PHE A 41 -0.22 -7.91 13.30
N VAL A 42 0.58 -8.89 12.90
CA VAL A 42 0.76 -9.27 11.48
C VAL A 42 -0.57 -9.64 10.83
N LEU A 43 -1.43 -10.40 11.52
CA LEU A 43 -2.76 -10.74 11.02
C LEU A 43 -3.62 -9.49 10.78
N PHE A 44 -3.62 -8.53 11.71
CA PHE A 44 -4.34 -7.26 11.53
C PHE A 44 -3.82 -6.48 10.32
N VAL A 45 -2.50 -6.37 10.16
CA VAL A 45 -1.91 -5.64 9.01
C VAL A 45 -2.27 -6.31 7.69
N ILE A 46 -2.26 -7.64 7.60
CA ILE A 46 -2.66 -8.36 6.38
C ILE A 46 -4.13 -8.07 6.03
N VAL A 47 -5.02 -8.05 7.03
CA VAL A 47 -6.43 -7.72 6.81
C VAL A 47 -6.60 -6.28 6.32
N VAL A 48 -5.88 -5.32 6.92
CA VAL A 48 -5.91 -3.91 6.50
C VAL A 48 -5.35 -3.76 5.09
N ALA A 49 -4.23 -4.43 4.76
CA ALA A 49 -3.64 -4.42 3.42
C ALA A 49 -4.61 -4.98 2.38
N ALA A 50 -5.30 -6.08 2.68
CA ALA A 50 -6.32 -6.63 1.79
C ALA A 50 -7.49 -5.66 1.55
N ALA A 51 -7.97 -4.99 2.61
CA ALA A 51 -9.02 -3.99 2.50
C ALA A 51 -8.57 -2.75 1.71
N GLU A 52 -7.38 -2.23 1.97
CA GLU A 52 -6.79 -1.13 1.23
C GLU A 52 -6.63 -1.50 -0.25
N ALA A 53 -6.12 -2.69 -0.56
CA ALA A 53 -5.91 -3.12 -1.93
C ALA A 53 -7.20 -3.22 -2.73
N ALA A 54 -8.29 -3.70 -2.13
CA ALA A 54 -9.60 -3.75 -2.77
C ALA A 54 -10.08 -2.33 -3.14
N VAL A 55 -9.97 -1.37 -2.23
CA VAL A 55 -10.39 0.03 -2.46
C VAL A 55 -9.45 0.74 -3.43
N GLY A 56 -8.14 0.63 -3.21
CA GLY A 56 -7.09 1.28 -3.99
C GLY A 56 -7.11 0.84 -5.45
N LEU A 57 -7.22 -0.47 -5.72
CA LEU A 57 -7.36 -0.98 -7.09
C LEU A 57 -8.67 -0.52 -7.74
N GLY A 58 -9.77 -0.46 -7.00
CA GLY A 58 -11.03 0.08 -7.50
C GLY A 58 -10.90 1.52 -8.00
N ILE A 59 -10.26 2.39 -7.20
CA ILE A 59 -10.00 3.78 -7.56
C ILE A 59 -9.05 3.87 -8.77
N ILE A 60 -7.98 3.07 -8.77
CA ILE A 60 -7.00 3.04 -9.86
C ILE A 60 -7.66 2.63 -11.18
N ILE A 61 -8.50 1.59 -11.17
CA ILE A 61 -9.20 1.10 -12.38
C ILE A 61 -10.17 2.17 -12.90
N LEU A 62 -10.97 2.79 -12.02
CA LEU A 62 -11.89 3.86 -12.41
C LEU A 62 -11.14 5.06 -13.01
N THR A 63 -10.04 5.46 -12.39
CA THR A 63 -9.19 6.55 -12.87
C THR A 63 -8.55 6.20 -14.22
N ALA A 64 -8.02 4.99 -14.36
CA ALA A 64 -7.43 4.50 -15.60
C ALA A 64 -8.46 4.45 -16.74
N ARG A 65 -9.71 4.04 -16.46
CA ARG A 65 -10.80 4.04 -17.44
C ARG A 65 -11.19 5.44 -17.87
N ASN A 66 -11.33 6.37 -16.93
CA ASN A 66 -11.77 7.74 -17.22
C ASN A 66 -10.69 8.60 -17.89
N ARG A 67 -9.40 8.38 -17.56
CA ARG A 67 -8.27 9.20 -18.04
C ARG A 67 -7.41 8.52 -19.11
N ARG A 68 -7.63 7.23 -19.38
CA ARG A 68 -6.76 6.38 -20.22
C ARG A 68 -5.28 6.50 -19.87
N SER A 69 -4.96 6.72 -18.59
CA SER A 69 -3.59 6.93 -18.12
C SER A 69 -3.44 6.51 -16.66
N LEU A 70 -2.24 6.03 -16.31
CA LEU A 70 -1.83 5.67 -14.95
C LEU A 70 -0.91 6.73 -14.32
N ASN A 71 -0.72 7.87 -14.99
CA ASN A 71 0.09 8.97 -14.48
C ASN A 71 -0.72 9.82 -13.48
N VAL A 72 -0.25 9.87 -12.24
CA VAL A 72 -0.89 10.61 -11.13
C VAL A 72 -0.97 12.12 -11.40
N GLU A 73 -0.05 12.69 -12.18
CA GLU A 73 -0.09 14.13 -12.49
C GLU A 73 -1.27 14.56 -13.35
N ARG A 74 -1.93 13.62 -14.05
CA ARG A 74 -3.13 13.88 -14.84
C ARG A 74 -4.42 13.96 -13.99
N VAL A 75 -4.28 13.85 -12.67
CA VAL A 75 -5.37 13.98 -11.70
C VAL A 75 -5.26 15.34 -11.00
N ASP A 76 -5.50 16.41 -11.77
CA ASP A 76 -5.24 17.80 -11.36
C ASP A 76 -6.50 18.69 -11.36
N LEU A 77 -7.69 18.13 -11.55
CA LEU A 77 -8.96 18.88 -11.62
C LEU A 77 -9.28 19.75 -10.40
N LEU A 78 -8.66 19.47 -9.25
CA LEU A 78 -8.88 20.20 -8.00
C LEU A 78 -7.81 21.28 -7.76
N LYS A 79 -6.87 21.48 -8.69
CA LYS A 79 -5.95 22.62 -8.63
C LYS A 79 -6.70 23.90 -9.01
N LEU A 80 -6.55 24.92 -8.17
CA LEU A 80 -7.06 26.27 -8.42
C LEU A 80 -6.30 26.96 -9.55
#